data_AF-A0A1Y5T295-F1
#
_entry.id   AF-A0A1Y5T295-F1
#
_cell.length_a   1.000
_cell.length_b   1.000
_cell.length_c   1.000
_cell.angle_alpha   90.00
_cell.angle_beta   90.00
_cell.angle_gamma   90.00
#
_symmetry.space_group_name_H-M   'P 1'
#
loop_
_entity.id
_entity.type
_entity.pdbx_description
1 polymer ?
#
loop_
_entity_poly.entity_id
_entity_poly.type
_entity_poly.pdbx_seq_one_letter_code
_entity_poly.pdbx_strand_id
1 'polypeptide(L)'
;MVDPTAFFLAVIGAPLLVTLATFWLVVPPFALVMGGPVYLIFAIPVLLWDIPRHEPTFARLAWLGFGAAMVVAALMALFGRILPASGLDQAAALYAIMGAIIGPLWGGFAAPLYLKFRRASCAQPIA
;
A
#
# COMPACT_ATOMS: atom_id res chain seq x y z
N MET A 1 -13.50 14.77 7.05
CA MET A 1 -13.43 13.55 7.89
C MET A 1 -13.24 12.34 6.99
N VAL A 2 -12.48 11.34 7.42
CA VAL A 2 -12.27 10.09 6.65
C VAL A 2 -13.42 9.15 6.96
N ASP A 3 -14.16 8.71 5.94
CA ASP A 3 -15.10 7.59 6.07
C ASP A 3 -14.30 6.31 6.33
N PRO A 4 -14.44 5.69 7.53
CA PRO A 4 -13.65 4.52 7.91
C PRO A 4 -13.95 3.31 7.03
N THR A 5 -15.20 3.12 6.61
CA THR A 5 -15.59 1.96 5.79
C THR A 5 -14.99 2.06 4.39
N ALA A 6 -15.14 3.21 3.74
CA ALA A 6 -14.55 3.49 2.43
C ALA A 6 -13.01 3.39 2.48
N PHE A 7 -12.40 3.81 3.59
CA PHE A 7 -10.96 3.72 3.81
C PHE A 7 -10.47 2.27 3.87
N PHE A 8 -11.03 1.43 4.75
CA PHE A 8 -10.59 0.04 4.86
C PHE A 8 -10.86 -0.76 3.58
N LEU A 9 -12.00 -0.53 2.93
CA LEU A 9 -12.29 -1.14 1.62
C LEU A 9 -11.30 -0.70 0.54
N ALA A 10 -10.87 0.56 0.55
CA ALA A 10 -9.86 1.06 -0.39
C ALA A 10 -8.48 0.45 -0.13
N VAL A 11 -8.04 0.47 1.14
CA VAL A 11 -6.72 0.00 1.54
C VAL A 11 -6.60 -1.51 1.34
N ILE A 12 -7.60 -2.31 1.72
CA ILE A 12 -7.57 -3.78 1.52
C ILE A 12 -7.88 -4.14 0.06
N GLY A 13 -8.82 -3.43 -0.56
CA GLY A 13 -9.28 -3.72 -1.92
C GLY A 13 -8.23 -3.42 -2.98
N ALA A 14 -7.37 -2.42 -2.80
CA ALA A 14 -6.35 -2.07 -3.78
C ALA A 14 -5.31 -3.19 -4.01
N PRO A 15 -4.65 -3.77 -2.99
CA PRO A 15 -3.80 -4.94 -3.14
C PRO A 15 -4.51 -6.12 -3.78
N LEU A 16 -5.76 -6.40 -3.40
CA LEU A 16 -6.53 -7.52 -3.93
C LEU A 16 -6.85 -7.33 -5.42
N LEU A 17 -7.31 -6.15 -5.81
CA LEU A 17 -7.65 -5.84 -7.20
C LEU A 17 -6.42 -5.79 -8.09
N VAL A 18 -5.34 -5.15 -7.63
CA VAL A 18 -4.07 -5.12 -8.38
C VAL A 18 -3.54 -6.54 -8.55
N THR A 19 -3.52 -7.34 -7.48
CA THR A 19 -3.03 -8.72 -7.55
C THR A 19 -3.91 -9.56 -8.48
N LEU A 20 -5.24 -9.45 -8.40
CA LEU A 20 -6.16 -10.16 -9.29
C LEU A 20 -5.98 -9.75 -10.76
N ALA A 21 -5.81 -8.46 -11.04
CA ALA A 21 -5.61 -7.94 -12.39
C ALA A 21 -4.23 -8.31 -12.99
N THR A 22 -3.22 -8.50 -12.14
CA THR A 22 -1.82 -8.73 -12.55
C THR A 22 -1.35 -10.17 -12.30
N PHE A 23 -2.24 -11.04 -11.82
CA PHE A 23 -2.01 -12.40 -11.29
C PHE A 23 -1.20 -13.32 -12.20
N TRP A 24 -1.10 -13.01 -13.50
CA TRP A 24 -0.39 -13.81 -14.51
C TRP A 24 0.82 -13.12 -15.17
N LEU A 25 1.09 -11.84 -14.85
CA LEU A 25 2.03 -11.02 -15.64
C LEU A 25 3.05 -10.24 -14.80
N VAL A 26 2.70 -9.74 -13.60
CA VAL A 26 3.56 -8.79 -12.86
C VAL A 26 3.66 -9.06 -11.35
N VAL A 27 2.59 -9.53 -10.69
CA VAL A 27 2.58 -9.72 -9.24
C VAL A 27 2.32 -11.17 -8.88
N PRO A 28 3.34 -11.94 -8.43
CA PRO A 28 3.12 -13.30 -7.96
C PRO A 28 2.25 -13.30 -6.69
N PRO A 29 1.43 -14.34 -6.45
CA PRO A 29 0.57 -14.42 -5.26
C PRO A 29 1.34 -14.28 -3.94
N PHE A 30 2.60 -14.72 -3.94
CA PHE A 30 3.52 -14.58 -2.81
C PHE A 30 3.74 -13.12 -2.38
N ALA A 31 3.71 -12.17 -3.32
CA ALA A 31 3.89 -10.75 -3.01
C ALA A 31 2.72 -10.20 -2.17
N LEU A 32 1.51 -10.74 -2.34
CA LEU A 32 0.37 -10.38 -1.50
C LEU A 32 0.55 -10.90 -0.07
N VAL A 33 1.04 -12.13 0.10
CA VAL A 33 1.25 -12.75 1.43
C VAL A 33 2.37 -12.04 2.19
N MET A 34 3.47 -11.73 1.53
CA MET A 34 4.63 -11.10 2.17
C MET A 34 4.49 -9.58 2.30
N GLY A 35 4.05 -8.91 1.24
CA GLY A 35 3.96 -7.46 1.17
C GLY A 35 2.66 -6.91 1.75
N GLY A 36 1.56 -7.67 1.68
CA GLY A 36 0.23 -7.24 2.12
C GLY A 36 0.20 -6.80 3.59
N PRO A 37 0.66 -7.63 4.54
CA PRO A 37 0.70 -7.24 5.95
C PRO A 37 1.52 -5.97 6.20
N VAL A 38 2.69 -5.87 5.57
CA VAL A 38 3.56 -4.69 5.69
C VAL A 38 2.86 -3.46 5.13
N TYR A 39 2.28 -3.56 3.94
CA TYR A 39 1.50 -2.49 3.35
C TYR A 39 0.35 -2.06 4.26
N LEU A 40 -0.41 -2.97 4.87
CA LEU A 40 -1.51 -2.59 5.77
C LEU A 40 -0.97 -1.82 7.00
N ILE A 41 0.11 -2.31 7.61
CA ILE A 41 0.72 -1.67 8.80
C ILE A 41 1.19 -0.25 8.48
N PHE A 42 1.82 -0.02 7.32
CA PHE A 42 2.39 1.28 6.98
C PHE A 42 1.43 2.20 6.21
N ALA A 43 0.59 1.67 5.33
CA ALA A 43 -0.34 2.46 4.54
C ALA A 43 -1.46 3.05 5.40
N ILE A 44 -1.96 2.33 6.42
CA ILE A 44 -3.01 2.84 7.30
C ILE A 44 -2.62 4.19 7.95
N PRO A 45 -1.51 4.29 8.71
CA PRO A 45 -1.13 5.55 9.34
C PRO A 45 -0.75 6.63 8.32
N VAL A 46 -0.07 6.27 7.23
CA VAL A 46 0.33 7.22 6.18
C VAL A 46 -0.90 7.85 5.50
N LEU A 47 -1.88 7.03 5.12
CA LEU A 47 -3.07 7.49 4.43
C LEU A 47 -4.06 8.20 5.36
N LEU A 48 -4.19 7.77 6.63
CA LEU A 48 -4.94 8.52 7.64
C LEU A 48 -4.35 9.91 7.89
N TRP A 49 -3.03 10.05 7.79
CA TRP A 49 -2.38 11.34 7.87
C TRP A 49 -2.58 12.18 6.59
N ASP A 50 -2.48 11.57 5.41
CA ASP A 50 -2.46 12.31 4.15
C ASP A 50 -3.85 12.73 3.64
N ILE A 51 -4.84 11.83 3.67
CA ILE A 51 -6.18 12.03 3.09
C ILE A 51 -6.92 13.26 3.67
N PRO A 52 -6.83 13.59 4.97
CA PRO A 52 -7.48 14.80 5.51
C PRO A 52 -6.84 16.10 5.03
N ARG A 53 -5.58 16.06 4.57
CA ARG A 53 -4.75 17.24 4.29
C ARG A 53 -4.62 17.52 2.79
N HIS A 54 -4.85 16.51 1.95
CA HIS A 54 -4.63 16.59 0.52
C HIS A 54 -5.68 15.81 -0.25
N GLU A 55 -5.94 16.21 -1.49
CA GLU A 55 -6.84 15.47 -2.35
C GLU A 55 -6.24 14.11 -2.73
N PRO A 56 -6.98 13.00 -2.54
CA PRO A 56 -6.47 11.67 -2.84
C PRO A 56 -6.46 11.45 -4.35
N THR A 57 -5.29 11.70 -4.96
CA THR A 57 -5.03 11.41 -6.37
C THR A 57 -4.19 10.16 -6.53
N PHE A 58 -4.33 9.47 -7.68
CA PHE A 58 -3.55 8.27 -7.99
C PHE A 58 -2.04 8.52 -7.83
N ALA A 59 -1.52 9.59 -8.45
CA ALA A 59 -0.10 9.89 -8.43
C ALA A 59 0.42 10.15 -7.02
N ARG A 60 -0.34 10.87 -6.18
CA ARG A 60 0.07 11.17 -4.81
C ARG A 60 0.17 9.91 -3.95
N LEU A 61 -0.89 9.10 -3.95
CA LEU A 61 -0.88 7.88 -3.15
C LEU A 61 0.08 6.82 -3.71
N ALA A 62 0.35 6.83 -5.01
CA ALA A 62 1.40 6.02 -5.61
C ALA A 62 2.78 6.42 -5.06
N TRP A 63 3.11 7.70 -5.05
CA TRP A 63 4.39 8.17 -4.48
C TRP A 63 4.51 7.91 -2.98
N LEU A 64 3.40 8.01 -2.23
CA LEU A 64 3.39 7.61 -0.81
C LEU A 64 3.64 6.11 -0.63
N GLY A 65 3.00 5.28 -1.45
CA GLY A 65 3.20 3.83 -1.44
C GLY A 65 4.65 3.45 -1.81
N PHE A 66 5.22 4.09 -2.82
CA PHE A 66 6.63 3.96 -3.18
C PHE A 66 7.55 4.38 -2.04
N GLY A 67 7.35 5.59 -1.50
CA GLY A 67 8.17 6.12 -0.40
C GLY A 67 8.13 5.23 0.85
N ALA A 68 6.94 4.77 1.24
CA ALA A 68 6.78 3.85 2.36
C ALA A 68 7.53 2.53 2.13
N ALA A 69 7.41 1.94 0.94
CA ALA A 69 8.14 0.73 0.60
C ALA A 69 9.66 0.93 0.65
N MET A 70 10.17 2.07 0.15
CA MET A 70 11.61 2.38 0.20
C MET A 70 12.11 2.62 1.62
N VAL A 71 11.31 3.26 2.48
CA VAL A 71 11.65 3.43 3.89
C VAL A 71 11.75 2.07 4.60
N VAL A 72 10.78 1.17 4.37
CA VAL A 72 10.84 -0.19 4.94
C VAL A 72 12.06 -0.96 4.41
N ALA A 73 12.33 -0.90 3.11
CA ALA A 73 13.51 -1.54 2.52
C ALA A 73 14.82 -1.01 3.14
N ALA A 74 14.93 0.31 3.32
CA ALA A 74 16.09 0.94 3.94
C ALA A 74 16.25 0.51 5.41
N LEU A 75 15.15 0.41 6.16
CA LEU A 75 15.18 -0.09 7.54
C LEU A 75 15.60 -1.56 7.59
N MET A 76 15.08 -2.41 6.70
CA MET A 76 15.51 -3.81 6.61
C MET A 76 17.02 -3.93 6.32
N ALA A 77 17.53 -3.12 5.39
CA ALA A 77 18.97 -3.08 5.08
C ALA A 77 19.80 -2.62 6.29
N LEU A 78 19.35 -1.58 6.99
CA LEU A 78 20.03 -1.07 8.19
C LEU A 78 20.04 -2.12 9.32
N PHE A 79 18.89 -2.73 9.62
CA PHE A 79 18.80 -3.77 10.64
C PHE A 79 19.58 -5.03 10.25
N GLY A 80 19.63 -5.39 8.96
CA GLY A 80 20.46 -6.49 8.46
C GLY A 80 21.95 -6.28 8.71
N ARG A 81 22.44 -5.03 8.68
CA ARG A 81 23.83 -4.70 9.06
C ARG A 81 24.09 -4.87 10.56
N ILE A 82 23.08 -4.64 11.40
CA ILE A 82 23.18 -4.74 12.86
C ILE A 82 22.98 -6.19 13.34
N LEU A 83 22.15 -6.98 12.64
CA LEU A 83 21.84 -8.38 12.92
C LEU A 83 22.21 -9.27 11.71
N PRO A 84 23.50 -9.61 11.51
CA PRO A 84 23.95 -10.30 10.29
C PRO A 84 23.35 -11.70 10.09
N ALA A 85 23.00 -12.41 11.17
CA ALA A 85 22.39 -13.73 11.11
C ALA A 85 20.90 -13.72 10.72
N SER A 86 20.29 -12.54 10.54
CA SER A 86 18.86 -12.40 10.23
C SER A 86 18.51 -12.59 8.74
N GLY A 87 19.49 -12.45 7.83
CA GLY A 87 19.26 -12.46 6.37
C GLY A 87 18.45 -11.26 5.84
N LEU A 88 18.22 -10.24 6.67
CA LEU A 88 17.42 -9.06 6.31
C LEU A 88 18.09 -8.20 5.24
N ASP A 89 19.41 -8.22 5.16
CA ASP A 89 20.20 -7.50 4.16
C ASP A 89 19.93 -8.01 2.74
N GLN A 90 19.89 -9.32 2.56
CA GLN A 90 19.54 -9.96 1.28
C GLN A 90 18.06 -9.76 0.96
N ALA A 91 17.18 -9.89 1.96
CA ALA A 91 15.75 -9.67 1.79
C ALA A 91 15.41 -8.21 1.44
N ALA A 92 16.18 -7.23 1.93
CA ALA A 92 15.97 -5.82 1.68
C ALA A 92 16.08 -5.45 0.20
N ALA A 93 17.05 -6.02 -0.52
CA ALA A 93 17.23 -5.75 -1.95
C ALA A 93 16.04 -6.27 -2.77
N LEU A 94 15.59 -7.49 -2.49
CA LEU A 94 14.41 -8.07 -3.15
C LEU A 94 13.13 -7.29 -2.81
N TYR A 95 12.96 -6.92 -1.54
CA TYR A 95 11.85 -6.09 -1.09
C TYR A 95 11.86 -4.70 -1.74
N ALA A 96 13.04 -4.08 -1.92
CA ALA A 96 13.16 -2.80 -2.62
C ALA A 96 12.72 -2.91 -4.08
N ILE A 97 13.19 -3.91 -4.82
CA ILE A 97 12.84 -4.08 -6.24
C ILE A 97 11.33 -4.31 -6.41
N MET A 98 10.77 -5.23 -5.62
CA MET A 98 9.35 -5.54 -5.67
C MET A 98 8.50 -4.36 -5.16
N GLY A 99 8.90 -3.76 -4.04
CA GLY A 99 8.22 -2.63 -3.40
C GLY A 99 8.22 -1.36 -4.26
N ALA A 100 9.25 -1.15 -5.08
CA ALA A 100 9.32 -0.06 -6.03
C ALA A 100 8.22 -0.13 -7.11
N ILE A 101 7.73 -1.33 -7.42
CA ILE A 101 6.67 -1.55 -8.41
C ILE A 101 5.31 -1.67 -7.69
N ILE A 102 5.25 -2.55 -6.69
CA ILE A 102 4.02 -2.94 -6.01
C ILE A 102 3.51 -1.81 -5.09
N GLY A 103 4.41 -1.14 -4.37
CA GLY A 103 4.08 -0.03 -3.47
C GLY A 103 3.29 1.10 -4.17
N PRO A 104 3.79 1.67 -5.29
CA PRO A 104 3.04 2.68 -6.01
C PRO A 104 1.78 2.16 -6.68
N LEU A 105 1.73 0.89 -7.11
CA LEU A 105 0.48 0.31 -7.63
C LEU A 105 -0.58 0.22 -6.55
N TRP A 106 -0.27 -0.38 -5.40
CA TRP A 106 -1.24 -0.54 -4.31
C TRP A 106 -1.68 0.82 -3.74
N GLY A 107 -0.72 1.73 -3.50
CA GLY A 107 -1.03 3.09 -3.07
C GLY A 107 -1.86 3.86 -4.11
N GLY A 108 -1.42 3.84 -5.37
CA GLY A 108 -2.10 4.55 -6.46
C GLY A 108 -3.54 4.09 -6.65
N PHE A 109 -3.78 2.78 -6.68
CA PHE A 109 -5.13 2.21 -6.84
C PHE A 109 -6.02 2.36 -5.60
N ALA A 110 -5.45 2.62 -4.41
CA ALA A 110 -6.25 2.96 -3.24
C ALA A 110 -7.00 4.29 -3.41
N ALA A 111 -6.43 5.27 -4.14
CA ALA A 111 -7.04 6.58 -4.34
C ALA A 111 -8.41 6.54 -5.08
N PRO A 112 -8.52 5.97 -6.30
CA PRO A 112 -9.79 5.88 -7.00
C PRO A 112 -10.79 4.98 -6.27
N LEU A 113 -10.31 3.93 -5.59
CA LEU A 113 -11.17 3.02 -4.82
C LEU A 113 -11.81 3.74 -3.62
N TYR A 114 -11.02 4.52 -2.88
CA TYR A 114 -11.48 5.35 -1.78
C TYR A 114 -12.53 6.38 -2.24
N LEU A 115 -12.25 7.09 -3.33
CA LEU A 115 -13.20 8.06 -3.89
C LEU A 115 -14.50 7.41 -4.35
N LYS A 116 -14.43 6.22 -4.95
CA LYS A 116 -15.61 5.45 -5.39
C LYS A 116 -16.48 5.05 -4.19
N PHE A 117 -15.88 4.46 -3.16
CA PHE A 117 -16.63 4.03 -1.97
C PHE A 117 -17.17 5.22 -1.17
N ARG A 118 -16.40 6.30 -1.03
CA ARG A 118 -16.87 7.52 -0.36
C ARG A 118 -18.11 8.11 -1.04
N ARG A 119 -18.14 8.14 -2.38
CA ARG A 119 -19.32 8.60 -3.14
C ARG A 119 -20.52 7.69 -2.93
N ALA A 120 -20.31 6.37 -2.88
CA ALA A 120 -21.38 5.41 -2.62
C ALA A 120 -21.98 5.58 -1.22
N SER A 121 -21.14 5.77 -0.19
CA SER A 121 -21.59 6.03 1.18
C SER A 121 -22.41 7.32 1.28
N CYS A 122 -22.01 8.41 0.59
CA CYS A 122 -22.77 9.67 0.58
C CYS A 122 -24.07 9.59 -0.23
N ALA A 123 -24.19 8.64 -1.17
CA ALA A 123 -25.38 8.46 -1.99
C ALA A 123 -26.47 7.61 -1.31
N GLN A 124 -26.16 6.94 -0.21
CA GLN A 124 -27.16 6.24 0.58
C GLN A 124 -27.79 7.23 1.57
N PRO A 125 -29.12 7.48 1.51
CA PRO A 125 -29.80 8.16 2.60
C PRO A 125 -29.68 7.27 3.83
N ILE A 126 -29.27 7.88 4.94
CA ILE A 126 -29.34 7.27 6.28
C ILE A 126 -30.78 6.81 6.49
N ALA A 127 -30.99 5.50 6.45
CA ALA A 127 -32.26 4.85 6.75
C ALA A 127 -32.45 4.73 8.27
#